data_AF-A0A8I1E992-F1
#
_entry.id   AF-A0A8I1E992-F1
#
_cell.length_a   1.000
_cell.length_b   1.000
_cell.length_c   1.000
_cell.angle_alpha   90.00
_cell.angle_beta   90.00
_cell.angle_gamma   90.00
#
_symmetry.space_group_name_H-M   'P 1'
#
loop_
_entity.id
_entity.type
_entity.pdbx_description
1 polymer ?
#
loop_
_entity_poly.entity_id
_entity_poly.type
_entity_poly.pdbx_seq_one_letter_code
_entity_poly.pdbx_strand_id
1 'polypeptide(L)' 'MNRRRGIRSLCCAAVAVSAMSLSGLVLAADTVKIGFLVKQAEEPWFQTEWAFA' A
#
# COMPACT_ATOMS: atom_id res chain seq x y z
N MET A 1 16.18 -37.26 16.55
CA MET A 1 15.31 -36.66 15.49
C MET A 1 14.61 -35.35 15.88
N ASN A 2 14.39 -35.06 17.17
CA ASN A 2 13.54 -33.93 17.60
C ASN A 2 14.19 -32.53 17.42
N ARG A 3 15.52 -32.41 17.56
CA ARG A 3 16.23 -31.13 17.42
C ARG A 3 16.19 -30.54 16.00
N ARG A 4 16.25 -31.39 14.96
CA ARG A 4 16.17 -30.98 13.55
C ARG A 4 14.75 -30.54 13.16
N ARG A 5 13.72 -31.14 13.78
CA ARG A 5 12.32 -30.74 13.62
C ARG A 5 12.05 -29.39 14.29
N GLY A 6 12.61 -29.16 15.48
CA GLY A 6 12.54 -27.88 16.18
C GLY A 6 13.16 -26.73 15.38
N ILE A 7 14.38 -26.90 14.84
CA ILE A 7 15.05 -25.87 14.03
C ILE A 7 14.23 -25.54 12.78
N ARG A 8 13.70 -26.54 12.07
CA ARG A 8 12.86 -26.32 10.88
C ARG A 8 11.57 -25.57 11.24
N SER A 9 10.93 -25.94 12.34
CA SER A 9 9.73 -25.27 12.83
C SER A 9 10.00 -23.80 13.18
N LEU A 10 11.13 -23.51 13.82
CA LEU A 10 11.54 -22.14 14.16
C LEU A 10 11.85 -21.31 12.92
N CYS A 11 12.55 -21.89 11.93
CA CYS A 11 12.80 -21.22 10.66
C CYS A 11 11.49 -20.91 9.91
N CYS A 12 10.57 -21.87 9.82
CA CYS A 12 9.26 -21.65 9.20
C CYS A 12 8.46 -20.55 9.91
N ALA A 13 8.46 -20.54 11.24
CA ALA A 13 7.79 -19.51 12.03
C ALA A 13 8.42 -18.12 11.79
N ALA A 14 9.76 -18.03 11.77
CA ALA A 14 10.46 -16.78 11.51
C ALA A 14 10.15 -16.23 10.11
N VAL A 15 10.12 -17.11 9.09
CA VAL A 15 9.74 -16.72 7.72
C VAL A 15 8.29 -16.23 7.67
N ALA A 16 7.36 -16.94 8.29
CA ALA A 16 5.95 -16.54 8.31
C ALA A 16 5.73 -15.18 8.98
N VAL A 17 6.38 -14.94 10.11
CA VAL A 17 6.33 -13.64 10.81
C VAL A 17 6.92 -12.53 9.94
N SER A 18 8.09 -12.75 9.33
CA SER A 18 8.71 -11.75 8.47
C SER A 18 7.86 -11.41 7.24
N ALA A 19 7.21 -12.40 6.61
CA ALA A 19 6.32 -12.19 5.48
C ALA A 19 5.09 -11.36 5.87
N MET A 20 4.46 -11.68 7.01
CA MET A 20 3.31 -10.92 7.53
C MET A 20 3.68 -9.48 7.89
N SER A 21 4.85 -9.25 8.49
CA SER A 21 5.33 -7.90 8.82
C SER A 21 5.60 -7.05 7.57
N LEU A 22 6.13 -7.65 6.50
CA LEU A 22 6.37 -6.95 5.22
C LEU A 22 5.07 -6.64 4.47
N SER A 23 4.04 -7.48 4.57
CA SER A 23 2.72 -7.23 3.96
C SER A 23 2.02 -5.99 4.55
N GLY A 24 2.23 -5.70 5.84
CA GLY A 24 1.66 -4.53 6.50
C GLY A 24 2.17 -3.19 5.95
N LEU A 25 3.42 -3.14 5.48
CA LEU A 25 4.03 -1.94 4.87
C LEU A 25 3.41 -1.60 3.51
N VAL A 26 2.95 -2.59 2.75
CA VAL A 26 2.33 -2.38 1.42
C VAL A 26 0.90 -1.83 1.56
N LEU A 27 0.18 -2.21 2.61
CA LEU A 27 -1.19 -1.72 2.89
C LEU A 27 -1.21 -0.33 3.53
N ALA A 28 -0.09 0.12 4.08
CA ALA A 28 0.08 1.44 4.67
C ALA A 28 0.54 2.51 3.66
N ALA A 29 0.59 2.19 2.37
CA ALA A 29 0.86 3.19 1.35
C ALA A 29 -0.28 4.22 1.37
N ASP A 30 0.04 5.45 1.78
CA ASP A 30 -0.89 6.56 1.77
C ASP A 30 -1.55 6.68 0.39
N THR A 31 -2.83 7.07 0.38
CA THR A 31 -3.56 7.33 -0.87
C THR A 31 -2.73 8.29 -1.72
N VAL A 32 -2.36 7.87 -2.94
CA VAL A 32 -1.53 8.67 -3.84
C VAL A 32 -2.30 9.94 -4.18
N LYS A 33 -1.80 11.08 -3.68
CA LYS A 33 -2.40 12.40 -3.93
C LYS A 33 -1.98 12.89 -5.31
N ILE A 34 -2.92 12.86 -6.26
CA ILE A 34 -2.75 13.40 -7.60
C ILE A 34 -3.41 14.78 -7.64
N GLY A 35 -2.67 15.81 -8.07
CA GLY A 35 -3.16 17.17 -8.23
C GLY A 35 -2.94 17.68 -9.66
N PHE A 36 -3.86 18.52 -10.15
CA PHE A 36 -3.79 19.12 -11.48
C PHE A 36 -3.48 20.61 -11.36
N LEU A 37 -2.49 21.09 -12.13
CA LEU A 37 -2.26 22.52 -12.31
C LEU A 37 -3.05 23.01 -13.53
N VAL A 38 -4.03 23.87 -13.29
CA VAL A 38 -4.94 24.37 -14.32
C VAL A 38 -4.76 25.87 -14.46
N LYS A 39 -4.55 26.34 -15.69
CA LYS A 39 -4.30 27.77 -15.96
C LYS A 39 -5.54 28.66 -15.80
N GLN A 40 -6.74 28.11 -15.92
CA GLN A 40 -8.00 28.85 -15.82
C GLN A 40 -9.09 27.99 -15.15
N ALA A 41 -8.91 27.67 -13.87
CA ALA A 41 -9.88 26.86 -13.13
C ALA A 41 -11.24 27.56 -12.94
N GLU A 42 -11.28 28.90 -12.99
CA GLU A 42 -12.49 29.70 -12.76
C GLU A 42 -13.49 29.66 -13.93
N GLU A 43 -13.10 29.10 -15.08
CA GLU A 43 -13.97 29.06 -16.26
C GLU A 43 -15.21 28.17 -16.00
N PRO A 44 -16.43 28.61 -16.38
CA PRO A 44 -17.66 27.89 -16.03
C PRO A 44 -17.75 26.46 -16.56
N TRP A 45 -17.17 26.21 -17.74
CA TRP A 45 -17.14 24.87 -18.33
C TRP A 45 -16.23 23.93 -17.54
N PHE A 46 -15.12 24.43 -16.98
CA PHE A 46 -14.18 23.63 -16.20
C PHE A 46 -14.80 23.15 -14.89
N GLN A 47 -15.54 24.03 -14.21
CA GLN A 47 -16.26 23.67 -12.99
C GLN A 47 -17.31 22.58 -13.23
N THR A 48 -17.97 22.64 -14.39
CA THR A 48 -18.95 21.63 -14.80
C THR A 48 -18.28 20.28 -15.01
N GLU A 49 -17.16 20.22 -15.73
CA GLU A 49 -16.41 18.97 -15.96
C GLU A 49 -15.75 18.44 -14.67
N TRP A 50 -15.25 19.33 -13.82
CA TRP A 50 -14.60 18.97 -12.56
C TRP A 50 -15.55 18.31 -11.56
N ALA A 51 -16.85 18.59 -11.62
CA ALA A 51 -17.84 17.93 -10.79
C ALA A 51 -17.96 16.40 -11.04
N PHE A 52 -17.45 15.92 -12.18
CA PHE A 52 -17.50 14.51 -12.58
C PHE A 52 -16.14 13.79 -12.55
N ALA A 53 -15.05 14.52 -12.26
CA ALA A 53 -13.67 13.99 -12.20
C ALA A 53 -13.34 13.41 -10.81
#